data_AF-A0A3M0BG19-F1
#
_entry.id   AF-A0A3M0BG19-F1
#
_cell.length_a   1.000
_cell.length_b   1.000
_cell.length_c   1.000
_cell.angle_alpha   90.00
_cell.angle_beta   90.00
_cell.angle_gamma   90.00
#
_symmetry.space_group_name_H-M   'P 1'
#
loop_
_entity.id
_entity.type
_entity.pdbx_description
1 polymer ?
#
loop_
_entity_poly.entity_id
_entity_poly.type
_entity_poly.pdbx_seq_one_letter_code
_entity_poly.pdbx_strand_id
1 'polypeptide(L)'
;MKKIFLFLTVLFNISYAGLLIMPKEVLKENFPNAKYEKKNILLLSSQKKKIEKLSGKKLNSNIFTTYIVKKDNKIIGYAILHSHKVRTKNEVILISFDKDCKVKDVEIIAFYEPPEYMLNKNWLNLLKDKDKKIHHI
;
A
#
# COMPACT_ATOMS: atom_id res chain seq x y z
N MET A 1 -25.03 -46.83 30.35
CA MET A 1 -25.05 -45.35 30.42
C MET A 1 -23.61 -44.83 30.41
N LYS A 2 -23.08 -44.40 29.27
CA LYS A 2 -21.80 -43.66 29.19
C LYS A 2 -21.98 -42.54 28.17
N LYS A 3 -22.23 -41.33 28.66
CA LYS A 3 -22.15 -40.10 27.86
C LYS A 3 -20.69 -39.65 27.90
N ILE A 4 -19.89 -40.03 26.90
CA ILE A 4 -18.58 -39.39 26.69
C ILE A 4 -18.88 -38.07 25.97
N PHE A 5 -18.51 -36.97 26.63
CA PHE A 5 -18.73 -35.60 26.17
C PHE A 5 -17.65 -35.28 25.14
N LEU A 6 -18.00 -35.26 23.85
CA LEU A 6 -17.09 -34.92 22.77
C LEU A 6 -16.90 -33.38 22.78
N PHE A 7 -15.83 -32.91 23.41
CA PHE A 7 -15.45 -31.49 23.40
C PHE A 7 -14.86 -31.15 22.03
N LEU A 8 -15.71 -30.76 21.08
CA LEU A 8 -15.32 -30.29 19.77
C LEU A 8 -14.76 -28.87 19.90
N THR A 9 -13.45 -28.75 20.16
CA THR A 9 -12.76 -27.45 20.12
C THR A 9 -12.66 -26.98 18.68
N VAL A 10 -13.61 -26.13 18.26
CA VAL A 10 -13.52 -25.40 16.99
C VAL A 10 -12.34 -24.42 17.11
N LEU A 11 -11.25 -24.71 16.41
CA LEU A 11 -10.18 -23.75 16.16
C LEU A 11 -10.74 -22.64 15.26
N PHE A 12 -11.32 -21.61 15.87
CA PHE A 12 -11.68 -20.38 15.18
C PHE A 12 -10.38 -19.74 14.67
N ASN A 13 -10.06 -19.97 13.41
CA ASN A 13 -9.09 -19.15 12.71
C ASN A 13 -9.75 -17.79 12.52
N ILE A 14 -9.54 -16.88 13.48
CA ILE A 14 -9.90 -15.47 13.33
C ILE A 14 -9.07 -14.97 12.14
N SER A 15 -9.69 -14.94 10.96
CA SER A 15 -9.07 -14.34 9.79
C SER A 15 -9.11 -12.83 9.99
N TYR A 16 -7.99 -12.26 10.43
CA TYR A 16 -7.76 -10.82 10.35
C TYR A 16 -7.67 -10.46 8.86
N ALA A 17 -8.79 -10.03 8.30
CA ALA A 17 -8.92 -9.66 6.90
C ALA A 17 -9.80 -8.41 6.84
N GLY A 18 -9.18 -7.25 6.68
CA GLY A 18 -9.90 -5.99 6.72
C GLY A 18 -9.34 -4.96 5.76
N LEU A 19 -10.23 -4.33 5.01
CA LEU A 19 -10.01 -2.96 4.55
C LEU A 19 -9.93 -2.08 5.80
N LEU A 20 -8.79 -1.42 6.01
CA LEU A 20 -8.53 -0.58 7.19
C LEU A 20 -9.00 0.86 6.96
N ILE A 21 -8.71 1.41 5.79
CA ILE A 21 -9.07 2.78 5.41
C ILE A 21 -9.26 2.86 3.89
N MET A 22 -10.17 3.71 3.42
CA MET A 22 -10.34 3.89 1.97
C MET A 22 -9.22 4.78 1.40
N PRO A 23 -8.69 4.50 0.19
CA PRO A 23 -7.70 5.38 -0.45
C PRO A 23 -8.16 6.84 -0.58
N LYS A 24 -9.47 7.08 -0.75
CA LYS A 24 -10.05 8.42 -0.83
C LYS A 24 -9.90 9.23 0.46
N GLU A 25 -9.93 8.55 1.62
CA GLU A 25 -9.82 9.20 2.94
C GLU A 25 -8.39 9.66 3.15
N VAL A 26 -7.42 8.78 2.90
CA VAL A 26 -5.98 9.10 2.91
C VAL A 26 -5.65 10.25 1.95
N LEU A 27 -6.19 10.22 0.73
CA LEU A 27 -6.00 11.30 -0.24
C LEU A 27 -6.59 12.63 0.24
N LYS A 28 -7.76 12.61 0.90
CA LYS A 28 -8.40 13.81 1.44
C LYS A 28 -7.60 14.40 2.60
N GLU A 29 -7.03 13.56 3.45
CA GLU A 29 -6.15 13.95 4.55
C GLU A 29 -4.84 14.55 4.03
N ASN A 30 -4.19 13.88 3.08
CA ASN A 30 -2.91 14.31 2.53
C ASN A 30 -3.05 15.56 1.63
N PHE A 31 -4.16 15.71 0.91
CA PHE A 31 -4.37 16.78 -0.06
C PHE A 31 -5.73 17.46 0.15
N PRO A 32 -5.88 18.26 1.22
CA PRO A 32 -7.15 18.92 1.52
C PRO A 32 -7.56 19.87 0.38
N ASN A 33 -8.84 19.85 0.05
CA ASN A 33 -9.45 20.66 -1.02
C ASN A 33 -8.87 20.39 -2.43
N ALA A 34 -8.29 19.22 -2.65
CA ALA A 34 -7.85 18.78 -3.98
C ALA A 34 -8.84 17.80 -4.61
N LYS A 35 -8.87 17.77 -5.95
CA LYS A 35 -9.52 16.71 -6.73
C LYS A 35 -8.48 15.65 -7.08
N TYR A 36 -8.91 14.41 -7.27
CA TYR A 36 -8.03 13.35 -7.75
C TYR A 36 -8.65 12.58 -8.90
N GLU A 37 -7.80 12.03 -9.76
CA GLU A 37 -8.17 11.17 -10.89
C GLU A 37 -7.51 9.80 -10.71
N LYS A 38 -8.32 8.74 -10.59
CA LYS A 38 -7.82 7.37 -10.51
C LYS A 38 -7.48 6.87 -11.91
N LYS A 39 -6.25 6.37 -12.12
CA LYS A 39 -5.78 5.79 -13.38
C LYS A 39 -5.14 4.43 -13.15
N ASN A 40 -5.42 3.47 -14.03
CA ASN A 40 -4.66 2.23 -14.11
C ASN A 40 -3.59 2.38 -15.19
N ILE A 41 -2.33 2.29 -14.79
CA ILE A 41 -1.18 2.35 -15.69
C ILE A 41 -0.73 0.92 -15.97
N LEU A 42 -0.72 0.53 -17.24
CA LEU A 42 -0.09 -0.70 -17.70
C LEU A 42 1.34 -0.38 -18.16
N LEU A 43 2.32 -1.03 -17.54
CA LEU A 43 3.73 -0.91 -17.91
C LEU A 43 4.02 -1.73 -19.16
N LEU A 44 4.69 -1.09 -20.12
CA LEU A 44 5.34 -1.79 -21.24
C LEU A 44 6.52 -2.62 -20.72
N SER A 45 6.88 -3.68 -21.45
CA SER A 45 8.01 -4.55 -21.10
C SER A 45 9.33 -3.79 -20.92
N SER A 46 9.56 -2.74 -21.71
CA SER A 46 10.74 -1.87 -21.57
C SER A 46 10.72 -1.03 -20.28
N GLN A 47 9.56 -0.50 -19.91
CA GLN A 47 9.37 0.26 -18.67
C GLN A 47 9.53 -0.63 -17.44
N LYS A 48 8.94 -1.84 -17.47
CA LYS A 48 9.11 -2.86 -16.44
C LYS A 48 10.60 -3.15 -16.23
N LYS A 49 11.32 -3.54 -17.29
CA LYS A 49 12.77 -3.85 -17.21
C LYS A 49 13.58 -2.67 -16.63
N LYS A 50 13.25 -1.43 -16.99
CA LYS A 50 13.91 -0.24 -16.46
C LYS A 50 13.66 -0.08 -14.96
N ILE A 51 12.42 -0.25 -14.50
CA ILE A 51 12.08 -0.15 -13.07
C ILE A 51 12.76 -1.27 -12.28
N GLU A 52 12.74 -2.50 -12.80
CA GLU A 52 13.41 -3.65 -12.15
C GLU A 52 14.92 -3.42 -12.03
N LYS A 53 15.56 -2.88 -13.07
CA LYS A 53 16.98 -2.52 -13.05
C LYS A 53 17.28 -1.42 -12.03
N LEU A 54 16.43 -0.39 -11.93
CA LEU A 54 16.63 0.72 -10.99
C LEU A 54 16.37 0.34 -9.53
N SER A 55 15.42 -0.56 -9.29
CA SER A 55 15.03 -0.99 -7.94
C SER A 55 15.81 -2.20 -7.44
N GLY A 56 16.46 -2.96 -8.33
CA GLY A 56 17.06 -4.25 -8.00
C GLY A 56 16.05 -5.34 -7.65
N LYS A 57 14.75 -5.13 -7.91
CA LYS A 57 13.67 -6.06 -7.59
C LYS A 57 12.85 -6.39 -8.83
N LYS A 58 12.40 -7.64 -8.96
CA LYS A 58 11.43 -8.03 -9.99
C LYS A 58 10.04 -7.50 -9.63
N LEU A 59 9.29 -7.04 -10.64
CA LEU A 59 7.91 -6.61 -10.47
C LEU A 59 6.97 -7.79 -10.68
N ASN A 60 6.13 -8.03 -9.67
CA ASN A 60 5.11 -9.09 -9.70
C ASN A 60 3.86 -8.70 -10.50
N SER A 61 3.68 -7.41 -10.80
CA SER A 61 2.58 -6.87 -11.60
C SER A 61 3.09 -5.88 -12.64
N ASN A 62 2.37 -5.79 -13.76
CA ASN A 62 2.57 -4.77 -14.78
C ASN A 62 1.48 -3.68 -14.72
N ILE A 63 0.43 -3.86 -13.91
CA ILE A 63 -0.68 -2.92 -13.78
C ILE A 63 -0.61 -2.27 -12.40
N PHE A 64 -0.68 -0.94 -12.38
CA PHE A 64 -0.63 -0.14 -11.16
C PHE A 64 -1.81 0.82 -11.13
N THR A 65 -2.57 0.80 -10.03
CA THR A 65 -3.56 1.83 -9.75
C THR A 65 -2.86 3.05 -9.17
N THR A 66 -3.06 4.19 -9.80
CA THR A 66 -2.47 5.48 -9.47
C THR A 66 -3.56 6.53 -9.31
N TYR A 67 -3.25 7.58 -8.55
CA TYR A 67 -4.11 8.74 -8.37
C TYR A 67 -3.29 9.98 -8.74
N ILE A 68 -3.82 10.80 -9.64
CA ILE A 68 -3.23 12.10 -9.96
C ILE A 68 -4.02 13.14 -9.18
N VAL A 69 -3.35 13.89 -8.29
CA VAL A 69 -3.98 14.86 -7.42
C VAL A 69 -3.79 16.27 -7.97
N LYS A 70 -4.89 17.00 -8.13
CA LYS A 70 -4.94 18.33 -8.73
C LYS A 70 -5.65 19.33 -7.82
N LYS A 71 -5.08 20.53 -7.72
CA LYS A 71 -5.72 21.70 -7.10
C LYS A 71 -5.60 22.87 -8.07
N ASP A 72 -6.70 23.57 -8.33
CA ASP A 72 -6.75 24.68 -9.29
C ASP A 72 -6.13 24.33 -10.66
N ASN A 73 -6.47 23.12 -11.15
CA ASN A 73 -5.96 22.52 -12.39
C ASN A 73 -4.44 22.27 -12.44
N LYS A 74 -3.70 22.46 -11.34
CA LYS A 74 -2.27 22.14 -11.21
C LYS A 74 -2.11 20.81 -10.49
N ILE A 75 -1.20 19.96 -10.99
CA ILE A 75 -0.84 18.72 -10.30
C ILE A 75 -0.02 19.08 -9.05
N ILE A 76 -0.48 18.63 -7.90
CA ILE A 76 0.16 18.89 -6.60
C ILE A 76 0.70 17.61 -5.94
N GLY A 77 0.42 16.45 -6.53
CA GLY A 77 0.89 15.18 -6.02
C GLY A 77 0.34 13.99 -6.78
N TYR A 78 0.82 12.82 -6.38
CA TYR A 78 0.45 11.52 -6.92
C TYR A 78 0.23 10.55 -5.79
N ALA A 79 -0.49 9.46 -6.02
CA ALA A 79 -0.45 8.31 -5.13
C ALA A 79 -0.49 7.01 -5.92
N ILE A 80 0.09 5.94 -5.37
CA ILE A 80 0.16 4.63 -6.01
C ILE A 80 -0.29 3.57 -5.00
N LEU A 81 -1.23 2.71 -5.40
CA LEU A 81 -1.54 1.51 -4.65
C LEU A 81 -0.52 0.42 -4.99
N HIS A 82 0.12 -0.10 -3.95
CA HIS A 82 1.06 -1.19 -4.07
C HIS A 82 0.58 -2.36 -3.22
N SER A 83 0.51 -3.55 -3.83
CA SER A 83 0.18 -4.78 -3.11
C SER A 83 1.34 -5.76 -3.22
N HIS A 84 1.71 -6.34 -2.09
CA HIS A 84 2.73 -7.36 -2.02
C HIS A 84 2.43 -8.33 -0.87
N LYS A 85 3.09 -9.48 -0.92
CA LYS A 85 3.00 -10.51 0.12
C LYS A 85 3.91 -10.15 1.29
N VAL A 86 3.36 -10.11 2.50
CA VAL A 86 4.12 -9.84 3.73
C VAL A 86 4.84 -11.12 4.17
N ARG A 87 4.08 -12.19 4.44
CA ARG A 87 4.61 -13.55 4.71
C ARG A 87 3.94 -14.60 3.83
N THR A 88 2.65 -14.79 4.01
CA THR A 88 1.79 -15.77 3.34
C THR A 88 0.68 -15.09 2.53
N LYS A 89 0.14 -13.99 3.06
CA LYS A 89 -0.94 -13.18 2.52
C LYS A 89 -0.45 -11.77 2.18
N ASN A 90 -1.28 -11.05 1.42
CA ASN A 90 -0.93 -9.73 0.93
C ASN A 90 -1.22 -8.63 1.95
N GLU A 91 -0.53 -7.51 1.78
CA GLU A 91 -1.00 -6.20 2.20
C GLU A 91 -1.23 -5.31 0.98
N VAL A 92 -1.94 -4.20 1.20
CA VAL A 92 -2.12 -3.13 0.23
C VAL A 92 -1.76 -1.83 0.93
N ILE A 93 -0.80 -1.10 0.39
CA ILE A 93 -0.39 0.21 0.86
C ILE A 93 -0.69 1.27 -0.19
N LEU A 94 -0.99 2.49 0.26
CA LEU A 94 -1.07 3.68 -0.59
C LEU A 94 0.15 4.55 -0.28
N ILE A 95 1.00 4.74 -1.28
CA ILE A 95 2.14 5.65 -1.18
C ILE A 95 1.74 6.96 -1.84
N SER A 96 1.72 8.04 -1.08
CA SER A 96 1.43 9.40 -1.56
C SER A 96 2.73 10.17 -1.76
N PHE A 97 2.81 10.90 -2.87
CA PHE A 97 3.94 11.72 -3.25
C PHE A 97 3.52 13.17 -3.46
N ASP A 98 4.42 14.11 -3.15
CA ASP A 98 4.26 15.50 -3.58
C ASP A 98 4.55 15.67 -5.09
N LYS A 99 4.47 16.92 -5.57
CA LYS A 99 4.74 17.25 -6.98
C LYS A 99 6.18 16.97 -7.44
N ASP A 100 7.13 16.88 -6.49
CA ASP A 100 8.56 16.65 -6.72
C ASP A 100 8.94 15.17 -6.53
N CYS A 101 7.93 14.30 -6.38
CA CYS A 101 8.07 12.86 -6.14
C CYS A 101 8.74 12.49 -4.80
N LYS A 102 8.64 13.36 -3.80
CA LYS A 102 9.02 13.01 -2.41
C LYS A 102 7.89 12.25 -1.75
N VAL A 103 8.24 11.27 -0.92
CA VAL A 103 7.23 10.51 -0.16
C VAL A 103 6.59 11.43 0.86
N LYS A 104 5.31 11.72 0.68
CA LYS A 104 4.50 12.52 1.60
C LYS A 104 3.92 11.66 2.72
N ASP A 105 3.50 10.45 2.37
CA ASP A 105 2.83 9.53 3.30
C ASP A 105 2.81 8.09 2.77
N VAL A 106 2.78 7.12 3.67
CA VAL A 106 2.60 5.70 3.37
C VAL A 106 1.58 5.14 4.36
N GLU A 107 0.39 4.78 3.86
CA GLU A 107 -0.70 4.26 4.69
C GLU A 107 -1.07 2.84 4.27
N ILE A 108 -1.34 1.97 5.24
CA ILE A 108 -1.82 0.61 5.01
C ILE A 108 -3.33 0.65 4.75
N ILE A 109 -3.73 0.37 3.52
CA ILE A 109 -5.13 0.38 3.07
C ILE A 109 -5.85 -0.91 3.48
N ALA A 110 -5.18 -2.04 3.31
CA ALA A 110 -5.74 -3.35 3.67
C ALA A 110 -4.62 -4.29 4.13
N PHE A 111 -4.90 -5.08 5.14
CA PHE A 111 -3.95 -6.03 5.71
C PHE A 111 -4.65 -7.36 6.00
N TYR A 112 -4.01 -8.46 5.60
CA TYR A 112 -4.63 -9.79 5.64
C TYR A 112 -3.85 -10.80 6.50
N GLU A 113 -2.77 -10.37 7.14
CA GLU A 113 -1.98 -11.19 8.07
C GLU A 113 -2.37 -10.92 9.53
N PRO A 114 -1.94 -11.77 10.49
CA PRO A 114 -2.04 -11.46 11.91
C PRO A 114 -1.47 -10.06 12.24
N PRO A 115 -2.16 -9.23 13.06
CA PRO A 115 -1.80 -7.83 13.31
C PRO A 115 -0.38 -7.61 13.83
N GLU A 116 0.22 -8.60 14.50
CA GLU A 116 1.59 -8.56 14.98
C GLU A 116 2.64 -8.48 13.84
N TYR A 117 2.27 -8.82 12.61
CA TYR A 117 3.11 -8.64 11.43
C TYR A 117 2.93 -7.27 10.76
N MET A 118 1.94 -6.49 11.17
CA MET A 118 1.68 -5.18 10.59
C MET A 118 2.74 -4.18 11.05
N LEU A 119 3.31 -3.45 10.11
CA LEU A 119 4.23 -2.36 10.44
C LEU A 119 3.49 -1.26 11.19
N ASN A 120 4.08 -0.78 12.28
CA ASN A 120 3.49 0.31 13.04
C ASN A 120 3.64 1.66 12.31
N LYS A 121 2.74 2.60 12.61
CA LYS A 121 2.73 3.93 11.97
C LYS A 121 4.01 4.73 12.18
N ASN A 122 4.69 4.57 13.32
CA ASN A 122 5.94 5.28 13.60
C ASN A 122 7.05 4.86 12.64
N TRP A 123 7.14 3.57 12.31
CA TRP A 123 8.08 3.06 11.33
C TRP A 123 7.77 3.58 9.92
N LEU A 124 6.49 3.56 9.52
CA LEU A 124 6.07 4.10 8.22
C LEU A 124 6.37 5.59 8.08
N ASN A 125 6.24 6.36 9.17
CA ASN A 125 6.59 7.78 9.19
C ASN A 125 8.08 8.05 8.91
N LEU A 126 8.98 7.08 9.11
CA LEU A 126 10.40 7.23 8.75
C LEU A 126 10.61 7.31 7.23
N LEU A 127 9.60 6.95 6.42
CA LEU A 127 9.66 7.05 4.97
C LEU A 127 9.28 8.44 4.45
N LYS A 128 8.69 9.30 5.30
CA LYS A 128 8.30 10.67 4.93
C LYS A 128 9.51 11.50 4.55
N ASP A 129 9.33 12.36 3.56
CA ASP A 129 10.32 13.25 2.96
C ASP A 129 11.56 12.56 2.38
N LYS A 130 11.56 11.22 2.30
CA LYS A 130 12.64 10.51 1.61
C LYS A 130 12.56 10.74 0.11
N ASP A 131 13.67 11.24 -0.41
CA ASP A 131 13.92 11.38 -1.84
C ASP A 131 14.35 10.03 -2.46
N LYS A 132 14.37 9.99 -3.80
CA LYS A 132 14.77 8.84 -4.65
C LYS A 132 16.13 8.19 -4.30
N LYS A 133 16.92 8.79 -3.41
CA LYS A 133 18.26 8.33 -2.96
C LYS A 133 18.19 7.52 -1.66
N ILE A 134 17.35 6.48 -1.57
CA ILE A 134 17.59 5.45 -0.54
C ILE A 134 18.62 4.48 -1.11
N HIS A 135 19.88 4.92 -1.05
CA HIS A 135 21.02 4.01 -1.14
C HIS A 135 21.15 3.33 0.22
N HIS A 136 21.14 1.99 0.21
CA HIS A 136 21.50 1.10 1.33
C HIS A 136 20.53 1.04 2.51
N ILE A 137 19.68 0.01 2.47
CA ILE A 137 19.55 -0.95 3.58
C ILE A 137 19.72 -2.34 2.95
#